data_AF-A0A519YTX9-F1
#
_entry.id   AF-A0A519YTX9-F1
#
_cell.length_a   1.000
_cell.length_b   1.000
_cell.length_c   1.000
_cell.angle_alpha   90.00
_cell.angle_beta   90.00
_cell.angle_gamma   90.00
#
_symmetry.space_group_name_H-M   'P 1'
#
loop_
_entity.id
_entity.type
_entity.pdbx_description
1 polymer ?
#
loop_
_entity_poly.entity_id
_entity_poly.type
_entity_poly.pdbx_seq_one_letter_code
_entity_poly.pdbx_strand_id
1 'polypeptide(L)'
;MTRLNPRDAMTYADVLVGLQEDAPEDRLALLLKLRCRLSKDEWWPLLGLVWYACNRIGDTRLKLKTALREAEPEDLRMMMSAPSAAAWDALPPEFTVYRGCSAVTRPGLSWSMSRAVAEAYAHQHLDEDPTGTPLVMTGAVNKRFCVLMLDRGEAEVVAWEVWRVGQEVLRLASTEHASKPTPS
;
A
#
# COMPACT_ATOMS: atom_id res chain seq x y z
N MET A 1 -4.84 9.35 -45.45
CA MET A 1 -4.02 9.16 -44.23
C MET A 1 -4.55 10.11 -43.16
N THR A 2 -5.49 9.62 -42.35
CA THR A 2 -6.15 10.42 -41.31
C THR A 2 -5.21 10.50 -40.10
N ARG A 3 -4.84 11.72 -39.70
CA ARG A 3 -4.10 11.92 -38.44
C ARG A 3 -5.04 11.60 -37.28
N LEU A 4 -4.72 10.57 -36.50
CA LEU A 4 -5.35 10.31 -35.21
C LEU A 4 -5.11 11.50 -34.27
N ASN A 5 -6.14 11.89 -33.53
CA ASN A 5 -6.16 13.05 -32.67
C ASN A 5 -5.54 12.64 -31.32
N PRO A 6 -4.59 13.39 -30.72
CA PRO A 6 -4.02 13.04 -29.41
C PRO A 6 -5.02 13.07 -28.23
N ARG A 7 -6.31 13.30 -28.53
CA ARG A 7 -7.48 13.21 -27.65
C ARG A 7 -8.35 11.98 -27.92
N ASP A 8 -7.89 11.01 -28.69
CA ASP A 8 -8.59 9.73 -28.79
C ASP A 8 -8.70 9.16 -27.37
N ALA A 9 -9.93 9.21 -26.86
CA ALA A 9 -10.26 9.03 -25.47
C ALA A 9 -9.89 7.59 -25.09
N MET A 10 -8.80 7.44 -24.34
CA MET A 10 -8.44 6.15 -23.77
C MET A 10 -9.59 5.74 -22.88
N THR A 11 -10.31 4.70 -23.27
CA THR A 11 -11.51 4.25 -22.56
C THR A 11 -11.10 3.58 -21.26
N TYR A 12 -12.03 3.48 -20.30
CA TYR A 12 -11.84 2.69 -19.09
C TYR A 12 -11.34 1.26 -19.39
N ALA A 13 -11.82 0.66 -20.48
CA ALA A 13 -11.37 -0.64 -20.96
C ALA A 13 -9.91 -0.63 -21.44
N ASP A 14 -9.47 0.40 -22.17
CA ASP A 14 -8.08 0.54 -22.61
C ASP A 14 -7.12 0.72 -21.42
N VAL A 15 -7.56 1.46 -20.40
CA VAL A 15 -6.82 1.59 -19.13
C VAL A 15 -6.71 0.22 -18.47
N LEU A 16 -7.79 -0.55 -18.37
CA LEU A 16 -7.75 -1.89 -17.78
C LEU A 16 -6.87 -2.86 -18.56
N VAL A 17 -6.84 -2.79 -19.89
CA VAL A 17 -5.95 -3.63 -20.73
C VAL A 17 -4.48 -3.25 -20.51
N GLY A 18 -4.13 -1.95 -20.54
CA GLY A 18 -2.77 -1.51 -20.23
C GLY A 18 -2.35 -1.90 -18.80
N LEU A 19 -3.30 -1.81 -17.85
CA LEU A 19 -3.11 -2.29 -16.49
C LEU A 19 -3.02 -3.82 -16.38
N GLN A 20 -3.35 -4.62 -17.39
CA GLN A 20 -3.14 -6.07 -17.38
C GLN A 20 -1.76 -6.45 -17.92
N GLU A 21 -1.24 -5.69 -18.88
CA GLU A 21 0.02 -5.98 -19.58
C GLU A 21 1.26 -5.46 -18.84
N ASP A 22 1.15 -4.34 -18.12
CA ASP A 22 2.28 -3.73 -17.40
C ASP A 22 2.60 -4.44 -16.07
N ALA A 23 3.84 -4.30 -15.58
CA ALA A 23 4.20 -4.72 -14.22
C ALA A 23 3.42 -3.90 -13.18
N PRO A 24 3.04 -4.46 -12.01
CA PRO A 24 2.18 -3.76 -11.04
C PRO A 24 2.68 -2.40 -10.54
N GLU A 25 4.00 -2.20 -10.51
CA GLU A 25 4.64 -0.94 -10.12
C GLU A 25 4.39 0.17 -11.17
N ASP A 26 4.44 -0.21 -12.45
CA ASP A 26 4.26 0.68 -13.61
C ASP A 26 2.79 1.08 -13.76
N ARG A 27 1.87 0.20 -13.37
CA ARG A 27 0.41 0.44 -13.32
C ARG A 27 0.05 1.64 -12.47
N LEU A 28 0.63 1.75 -11.27
CA LEU A 28 0.36 2.89 -10.38
C LEU A 28 0.89 4.20 -10.97
N ALA A 29 2.07 4.17 -11.58
CA ALA A 29 2.65 5.33 -12.25
C ALA A 29 1.82 5.78 -13.45
N LEU A 30 1.34 4.83 -14.26
CA LEU A 30 0.44 5.09 -15.38
C LEU A 30 -0.89 5.69 -14.90
N LEU A 31 -1.53 5.07 -13.90
CA LEU A 31 -2.81 5.55 -13.36
C LEU A 31 -2.70 6.99 -12.83
N LEU A 32 -1.59 7.35 -12.17
CA LEU A 32 -1.34 8.72 -11.71
C LEU A 32 -1.21 9.71 -12.88
N LYS A 33 -0.62 9.31 -14.01
CA LYS A 33 -0.55 10.16 -15.23
C LYS A 33 -1.93 10.37 -15.86
N LEU A 34 -2.83 9.41 -15.69
CA LEU A 34 -4.18 9.44 -16.25
C LEU A 34 -5.21 10.15 -15.36
N ARG A 35 -4.84 10.58 -14.15
CA ARG A 35 -5.74 11.25 -13.19
C ARG A 35 -6.52 12.42 -13.79
N CYS A 36 -5.93 13.19 -14.71
CA CYS A 36 -6.60 14.33 -15.35
C CYS A 36 -7.46 13.97 -16.58
N ARG A 37 -7.45 12.70 -16.98
CA ARG A 37 -8.20 12.17 -18.14
C ARG A 37 -9.40 11.30 -17.73
N LEU A 38 -9.43 10.85 -16.49
CA LEU A 38 -10.48 10.03 -15.93
C LEU A 38 -11.35 10.88 -15.00
N SER A 39 -12.64 10.56 -14.95
CA SER A 39 -13.53 11.11 -13.92
C SER A 39 -13.15 10.55 -12.54
N LYS A 40 -13.63 11.20 -11.47
CA LYS A 40 -13.44 10.71 -10.09
C LYS A 40 -14.01 9.30 -9.92
N ASP A 41 -15.19 9.06 -10.47
CA ASP A 41 -15.93 7.79 -10.39
C ASP A 41 -15.24 6.65 -11.15
N GLU A 42 -14.33 6.96 -12.08
CA GLU A 42 -13.48 5.97 -12.75
C GLU A 42 -12.15 5.81 -12.03
N TRP A 43 -11.52 6.91 -11.62
CA TRP A 43 -10.14 6.90 -11.13
C TRP A 43 -10.00 6.29 -9.74
N TRP A 44 -10.90 6.60 -8.80
CA TRP A 44 -10.80 6.11 -7.43
C TRP A 44 -11.01 4.60 -7.29
N PRO A 45 -12.03 3.99 -7.94
CA PRO A 45 -12.13 2.53 -7.99
C PRO A 45 -10.91 1.87 -8.62
N LEU A 46 -10.39 2.43 -9.73
CA LEU A 46 -9.19 1.91 -10.38
C LEU A 46 -7.97 2.01 -9.46
N LEU A 47 -7.85 3.07 -8.67
CA LEU A 47 -6.75 3.20 -7.71
C LEU A 47 -6.82 2.10 -6.63
N GLY A 48 -8.01 1.78 -6.11
CA GLY A 48 -8.20 0.66 -5.19
C GLY A 48 -7.74 -0.67 -5.80
N LEU A 49 -8.14 -0.94 -7.04
CA LEU A 49 -7.74 -2.16 -7.78
C LEU A 49 -6.24 -2.24 -8.07
N VAL A 50 -5.64 -1.12 -8.52
CA VAL A 50 -4.20 -1.08 -8.81
C VAL A 50 -3.38 -1.18 -7.53
N TRP A 51 -3.80 -0.50 -6.46
CA TRP A 51 -3.17 -0.61 -5.14
C TRP A 51 -3.16 -2.06 -4.65
N TYR A 52 -4.28 -2.76 -4.78
CA TYR A 52 -4.40 -4.17 -4.38
C TYR A 52 -3.31 -5.06 -5.02
N ALA A 53 -2.95 -4.79 -6.29
CA ALA A 53 -1.94 -5.54 -7.02
C ALA A 53 -0.50 -5.02 -6.86
N CYS A 54 -0.31 -3.86 -6.24
CA CYS A 54 0.97 -3.16 -6.18
C CYS A 54 1.72 -3.48 -4.88
N ASN A 55 2.93 -3.99 -5.01
CA ASN A 55 3.84 -4.30 -3.91
C ASN A 55 4.83 -3.15 -3.64
N ARG A 56 5.10 -2.25 -4.60
CA ARG A 56 6.02 -1.13 -4.41
C ARG A 56 5.48 0.20 -4.93
N ILE A 57 5.54 1.20 -4.06
CA ILE A 57 5.03 2.56 -4.36
C ILE A 57 6.14 3.60 -4.50
N GLY A 58 7.42 3.18 -4.61
CA GLY A 58 8.64 4.00 -4.45
C GLY A 58 8.52 5.47 -4.88
N ASP A 59 8.74 5.74 -6.16
CA ASP A 59 8.76 7.10 -6.72
C ASP A 59 7.37 7.75 -6.82
N THR A 60 6.31 6.94 -6.85
CA THR A 60 4.92 7.40 -6.94
C THR A 60 4.36 7.82 -5.59
N ARG A 61 4.99 7.43 -4.48
CA ARG A 61 4.53 7.61 -3.10
C ARG A 61 4.12 9.04 -2.78
N LEU A 62 4.92 10.04 -3.15
CA LEU A 62 4.61 11.44 -2.84
C LEU A 62 3.39 11.93 -3.62
N LYS A 63 3.29 11.58 -4.90
CA LYS A 63 2.14 11.94 -5.75
C LYS A 63 0.87 11.28 -5.24
N LEU A 64 0.96 10.00 -4.86
CA LEU A 64 -0.16 9.27 -4.29
C LEU A 64 -0.59 9.86 -2.94
N LYS A 65 0.37 10.16 -2.05
CA LYS A 65 0.10 10.82 -0.77
C LYS A 65 -0.63 12.14 -0.97
N THR A 66 -0.21 12.96 -1.93
CA THR A 66 -0.89 14.22 -2.27
C THR A 66 -2.31 13.95 -2.76
N ALA A 67 -2.51 13.01 -3.69
CA ALA A 67 -3.83 12.68 -4.19
C ALA A 67 -4.79 12.22 -3.09
N LEU A 68 -4.33 11.35 -2.18
CA LEU A 68 -5.10 10.87 -1.03
C LEU A 68 -5.44 11.99 -0.04
N ARG A 69 -4.51 12.93 0.20
CA ARG A 69 -4.73 14.06 1.10
C ARG A 69 -5.75 15.07 0.55
N GLU A 70 -5.81 15.23 -0.77
CA GLU A 70 -6.73 16.14 -1.45
C GLU A 70 -8.10 15.51 -1.74
N ALA A 71 -8.29 14.23 -1.40
CA ALA A 71 -9.51 13.50 -1.67
C ALA A 71 -10.63 13.90 -0.70
N GLU A 72 -11.85 13.92 -1.21
CA GLU A 72 -13.04 14.01 -0.36
C GLU A 72 -13.34 12.64 0.30
N PRO A 73 -14.09 12.58 1.41
CA PRO A 73 -14.42 11.31 2.05
C PRO A 73 -15.12 10.30 1.12
N GLU A 74 -15.97 10.77 0.22
CA GLU A 74 -16.69 9.95 -0.77
C GLU A 74 -15.74 9.37 -1.83
N ASP A 75 -14.74 10.15 -2.23
CA ASP A 75 -13.69 9.74 -3.16
C ASP A 75 -12.88 8.55 -2.60
N LEU A 76 -12.46 8.67 -1.35
CA LEU A 76 -11.72 7.63 -0.63
C LEU A 76 -12.57 6.36 -0.46
N ARG A 77 -13.88 6.51 -0.28
CA ARG A 77 -14.81 5.40 -0.10
C ARG A 77 -14.93 4.55 -1.36
N MET A 78 -14.76 5.14 -2.54
CA MET A 78 -14.76 4.41 -3.82
C MET A 78 -13.55 3.48 -4.00
N MET A 79 -12.48 3.67 -3.22
CA MET A 79 -11.35 2.73 -3.24
C MET A 79 -11.65 1.41 -2.50
N MET A 80 -12.64 1.41 -1.60
CA MET A 80 -12.92 0.27 -0.72
C MET A 80 -13.93 -0.69 -1.34
N SER A 81 -13.68 -1.99 -1.18
CA SER A 81 -14.72 -3.00 -1.40
C SER A 81 -15.84 -2.85 -0.37
N ALA A 82 -17.04 -3.37 -0.66
CA ALA A 82 -18.18 -3.29 0.26
C ALA A 82 -17.87 -3.88 1.67
N PRO A 83 -17.17 -5.03 1.80
CA PRO A 83 -16.74 -5.53 3.11
C PRO A 83 -15.78 -4.57 3.82
N SER A 84 -14.82 -3.99 3.10
CA SER A 84 -13.87 -3.03 3.65
C SER A 84 -14.57 -1.77 4.14
N ALA A 85 -15.52 -1.24 3.36
CA ALA A 85 -16.32 -0.06 3.73
C ALA A 85 -17.20 -0.31 4.97
N ALA A 86 -17.81 -1.49 5.09
CA ALA A 86 -18.62 -1.85 6.26
C ALA A 86 -17.76 -2.00 7.53
N ALA A 87 -16.61 -2.67 7.44
CA ALA A 87 -15.66 -2.77 8.55
C ALA A 87 -15.10 -1.40 8.93
N TRP A 88 -14.81 -0.57 7.92
CA TRP A 88 -14.37 0.79 8.11
C TRP A 88 -15.36 1.60 8.92
N ASP A 89 -16.66 1.52 8.63
CA ASP A 89 -17.69 2.25 9.39
C ASP A 89 -17.72 1.87 10.86
N ALA A 90 -17.47 0.60 11.18
CA ALA A 90 -17.43 0.09 12.55
C ALA A 90 -16.19 0.51 13.35
N LEU A 91 -15.12 1.01 12.71
CA LEU A 91 -13.93 1.45 13.42
C LEU A 91 -14.17 2.72 14.25
N PRO A 92 -13.51 2.85 15.41
CA PRO A 92 -13.52 4.10 16.18
C PRO A 92 -12.81 5.23 15.40
N PRO A 93 -13.07 6.51 15.71
CA PRO A 93 -12.48 7.64 15.00
C PRO A 93 -10.95 7.63 14.92
N GLU A 94 -10.31 7.06 15.94
CA GLU A 94 -8.86 6.82 16.00
C GLU A 94 -8.60 5.38 16.43
N PHE A 95 -7.61 4.75 15.79
CA PHE A 95 -7.22 3.38 16.08
C PHE A 95 -5.72 3.15 15.86
N THR A 96 -5.21 2.05 16.41
CA THR A 96 -3.79 1.68 16.29
C THR A 96 -3.52 0.92 15.00
N VAL A 97 -2.39 1.22 14.38
CA VAL A 97 -1.88 0.56 13.19
C VAL A 97 -0.39 0.25 13.33
N TYR A 98 0.08 -0.73 12.57
CA TYR A 98 1.43 -1.25 12.59
C TYR A 98 2.02 -1.26 11.19
N ARG A 99 3.32 -1.02 11.05
CA ARG A 99 4.02 -1.12 9.75
C ARG A 99 5.32 -1.88 9.92
N GLY A 100 5.45 -2.96 9.16
CA GLY A 100 6.70 -3.65 8.94
C GLY A 100 7.54 -2.89 7.92
N CYS A 101 8.78 -2.58 8.27
CA CYS A 101 9.69 -1.88 7.37
C CYS A 101 11.15 -2.07 7.75
N SER A 102 12.06 -1.59 6.91
CA SER A 102 13.45 -1.33 7.27
C SER A 102 13.69 0.17 7.46
N ALA A 103 14.93 0.55 7.77
CA ALA A 103 15.33 1.96 7.79
C ALA A 103 15.05 2.66 6.44
N VAL A 104 15.17 1.94 5.33
CA VAL A 104 14.97 2.43 3.96
C VAL A 104 13.49 2.53 3.60
N THR A 105 12.68 1.51 3.93
CA THR A 105 11.26 1.46 3.54
C THR A 105 10.30 2.10 4.54
N ARG A 106 10.85 2.73 5.59
CA ARG A 106 10.11 3.47 6.63
C ARG A 106 9.03 4.44 6.09
N PRO A 107 9.25 5.23 5.03
CA PRO A 107 8.32 6.31 4.66
C PRO A 107 7.00 5.91 3.97
N GLY A 108 6.67 4.62 3.84
CA GLY A 108 5.53 4.17 3.02
C GLY A 108 4.14 4.40 3.62
N LEU A 109 3.12 4.07 2.83
CA LEU A 109 1.70 4.35 3.12
C LEU A 109 0.90 3.11 3.56
N SER A 110 1.46 1.92 3.41
CA SER A 110 0.80 0.66 3.81
C SER A 110 1.04 0.38 5.30
N TRP A 111 -0.04 0.23 6.04
CA TRP A 111 -0.05 -0.17 7.44
C TRP A 111 -0.97 -1.37 7.59
N SER A 112 -0.94 -2.04 8.74
CA SER A 112 -1.87 -3.12 9.07
C SER A 112 -2.46 -2.87 10.45
N MET A 113 -3.71 -3.28 10.66
CA MET A 113 -4.26 -3.37 12.00
C MET A 113 -3.71 -4.56 12.80
N SER A 114 -3.01 -5.50 12.15
CA SER A 114 -2.41 -6.67 12.76
C SER A 114 -0.90 -6.48 12.94
N ARG A 115 -0.44 -6.49 14.20
CA ARG A 115 0.99 -6.44 14.51
C ARG A 115 1.74 -7.63 13.91
N ALA A 116 1.14 -8.82 13.93
CA ALA A 116 1.77 -10.04 13.38
C ALA A 116 1.99 -9.94 11.86
N VAL A 117 1.04 -9.33 11.13
CA VAL A 117 1.21 -9.06 9.69
C VAL A 117 2.36 -8.08 9.47
N ALA A 118 2.43 -7.00 10.27
CA ALA A 118 3.53 -6.04 10.19
C ALA A 118 4.90 -6.69 10.49
N GLU A 119 4.99 -7.60 11.45
CA GLU A 119 6.24 -8.34 11.73
C GLU A 119 6.65 -9.22 10.54
N ALA A 120 5.71 -9.96 9.95
CA ALA A 120 5.97 -10.78 8.77
C ALA A 120 6.51 -9.94 7.60
N TYR A 121 5.91 -8.77 7.34
CA TYR A 121 6.41 -7.83 6.34
C TYR A 121 7.80 -7.29 6.66
N ALA A 122 8.09 -6.96 7.92
CA ALA A 122 9.41 -6.48 8.32
C ALA A 122 10.51 -7.51 7.99
N HIS A 123 10.21 -8.80 8.13
CA HIS A 123 11.12 -9.89 7.77
C HIS A 123 11.23 -10.11 6.27
N GLN A 124 10.14 -10.03 5.50
CA GLN A 124 10.19 -10.14 4.04
C GLN A 124 11.10 -9.08 3.40
N HIS A 125 11.13 -7.87 3.97
CA HIS A 125 12.05 -6.82 3.50
C HIS A 125 13.53 -7.18 3.67
N LEU A 126 13.89 -8.14 4.51
CA LEU A 126 15.28 -8.61 4.63
C LEU A 126 15.73 -9.44 3.44
N ASP A 127 14.80 -10.07 2.71
CA ASP A 127 15.13 -10.73 1.46
C ASP A 127 15.54 -9.71 0.39
N GLU A 128 14.98 -8.50 0.46
CA GLU A 128 15.27 -7.38 -0.45
C GLU A 128 16.46 -6.52 0.01
N ASP A 129 16.62 -6.35 1.33
CA ASP A 129 17.72 -5.64 1.98
C ASP A 129 18.27 -6.50 3.14
N PRO A 130 19.15 -7.47 2.86
CA PRO A 130 19.72 -8.35 3.87
C PRO A 130 20.56 -7.62 4.93
N THR A 131 20.96 -6.39 4.63
CA THR A 131 21.69 -5.53 5.56
C THR A 131 20.77 -4.64 6.40
N GLY A 132 19.49 -4.63 6.07
CA GLY A 132 18.45 -3.87 6.73
C GLY A 132 18.21 -4.38 8.15
N THR A 133 17.87 -3.46 9.04
CA THR A 133 17.33 -3.82 10.36
C THR A 133 15.81 -3.90 10.25
N PRO A 134 15.19 -5.07 10.49
CA PRO A 134 13.75 -5.22 10.43
C PRO A 134 13.13 -4.47 11.62
N LEU A 135 12.12 -3.65 11.33
CA LEU A 135 11.47 -2.77 12.29
C LEU A 135 9.96 -2.90 12.20
N VAL A 136 9.29 -2.84 13.34
CA VAL A 136 7.86 -2.56 13.42
C VAL A 136 7.63 -1.17 13.98
N MET A 137 6.94 -0.34 13.22
CA MET A 137 6.44 0.95 13.68
C MET A 137 5.03 0.77 14.24
N THR A 138 4.75 1.45 15.35
CA THR A 138 3.39 1.57 15.90
C THR A 138 2.90 3.01 15.71
N GLY A 139 1.70 3.15 15.18
CA GLY A 139 1.06 4.43 14.93
C GLY A 139 -0.38 4.48 15.42
N ALA A 140 -0.85 5.68 15.68
CA ALA A 140 -2.26 6.00 15.80
C ALA A 140 -2.69 6.75 14.54
N VAL A 141 -3.85 6.40 13.99
CA VAL A 141 -4.39 7.04 12.80
C VAL A 141 -5.85 7.42 13.01
N ASN A 142 -6.20 8.63 12.57
CA ASN A 142 -7.59 9.04 12.49
C ASN A 142 -8.20 8.50 11.20
N LYS A 143 -9.43 7.99 11.26
CA LYS A 143 -10.14 7.45 10.08
C LYS A 143 -10.10 8.41 8.88
N ARG A 144 -10.24 9.72 9.08
CA ARG A 144 -10.22 10.70 7.97
C ARG A 144 -8.90 10.75 7.18
N PHE A 145 -7.85 10.10 7.67
CA PHE A 145 -6.52 10.07 7.06
C PHE A 145 -6.09 8.70 6.53
N CYS A 146 -7.04 7.77 6.38
CA CYS A 146 -6.75 6.48 5.77
C CYS A 146 -7.95 5.85 5.05
N VAL A 147 -7.64 4.75 4.36
CA VAL A 147 -8.57 3.85 3.69
C VAL A 147 -8.29 2.43 4.19
N LEU A 148 -9.32 1.60 4.38
CA LEU A 148 -9.19 0.21 4.78
C LEU A 148 -9.30 -0.72 3.58
N MET A 149 -8.40 -1.69 3.48
CA MET A 149 -8.33 -2.69 2.41
C MET A 149 -8.23 -4.09 3.04
N LEU A 150 -9.35 -4.82 3.07
CA LEU A 150 -9.40 -6.14 3.73
C LEU A 150 -9.22 -7.32 2.76
N ASP A 151 -9.20 -7.06 1.45
CA ASP A 151 -9.36 -8.10 0.44
C ASP A 151 -8.18 -9.09 0.37
N ARG A 152 -7.01 -8.76 0.95
CA ARG A 152 -5.84 -9.67 1.07
C ARG A 152 -5.75 -10.43 2.40
N GLY A 153 -6.69 -10.23 3.33
CA GLY A 153 -6.61 -10.83 4.67
C GLY A 153 -5.50 -10.25 5.57
N GLU A 154 -4.84 -9.18 5.13
CA GLU A 154 -3.75 -8.50 5.83
C GLU A 154 -4.24 -7.41 6.80
N ALA A 155 -5.55 -7.12 6.79
CA ALA A 155 -6.15 -5.96 7.45
C ALA A 155 -5.39 -4.67 7.11
N GLU A 156 -5.15 -4.43 5.82
CA GLU A 156 -4.33 -3.32 5.34
C GLU A 156 -5.05 -1.98 5.52
N VAL A 157 -4.28 -0.97 5.91
CA VAL A 157 -4.69 0.42 6.05
C VAL A 157 -3.76 1.27 5.20
N VAL A 158 -4.31 1.94 4.18
CA VAL A 158 -3.57 2.92 3.37
C VAL A 158 -3.68 4.27 4.05
N ALA A 159 -2.60 4.72 4.71
CA ALA A 159 -2.61 5.92 5.53
C ALA A 159 -1.57 6.95 5.07
N TRP A 160 -1.98 8.22 4.93
CA TRP A 160 -1.10 9.34 4.57
C TRP A 160 -0.71 10.22 5.75
N GLU A 161 -1.39 10.07 6.89
CA GLU A 161 -1.06 10.77 8.13
C GLU A 161 -1.23 9.83 9.32
N VAL A 162 -0.12 9.49 9.96
CA VAL A 162 -0.07 8.58 11.11
C VAL A 162 0.78 9.23 12.19
N TRP A 163 0.24 9.35 13.39
CA TRP A 163 1.00 9.79 14.56
C TRP A 163 1.80 8.61 15.07
N ARG A 164 3.13 8.69 14.95
CA ARG A 164 4.00 7.61 15.43
C ARG A 164 3.99 7.59 16.96
N VAL A 165 3.59 6.45 17.50
CA VAL A 165 3.56 6.18 18.95
C VAL A 165 4.84 5.47 19.39
N GLY A 166 5.39 4.59 18.53
CA GLY A 166 6.59 3.82 18.87
C GLY A 166 7.25 3.16 17.67
N GLN A 167 8.41 2.55 17.93
CA GLN A 167 9.12 1.68 17.00
C GLN A 167 9.90 0.62 17.76
N GLU A 168 10.03 -0.56 17.18
CA GLU A 168 10.75 -1.70 17.74
C GLU A 168 11.63 -2.34 16.66
N VAL A 169 12.89 -2.65 17.00
CA VAL A 169 13.77 -3.47 16.18
C VAL A 169 13.45 -4.93 16.45
N LEU A 170 13.09 -5.67 15.42
CA LEU A 170 12.90 -7.11 15.56
C LEU A 170 14.25 -7.79 15.68
N ARG A 171 14.39 -8.68 16.67
CA ARG A 171 15.57 -9.53 16.76
C ARG A 171 15.53 -10.53 15.63
N LEU A 172 16.62 -10.63 14.86
CA LEU A 172 16.81 -11.77 13.97
C LEU A 172 16.91 -13.01 14.85
N ALA A 173 16.15 -14.05 14.52
CA ALA A 173 16.35 -15.35 15.13
C ALA A 173 17.83 -15.74 14.94
N SER A 174 18.52 -16.03 16.03
CA SER A 174 19.90 -16.51 15.97
C SER A 174 19.89 -17.79 15.14
N THR A 175 20.59 -17.79 14.01
CA THR A 175 20.87 -19.03 13.30
C THR A 175 21.83 -19.83 14.17
N GLU A 176 21.30 -20.65 15.06
CA GLU A 176 22.08 -21.71 15.68
C GLU A 176 22.65 -22.56 14.54
N HIS A 177 23.95 -22.37 14.29
CA HIS A 177 24.72 -23.31 13.51
C HIS A 177 24.66 -24.63 14.25
N ALA A 178 23.80 -25.54 13.77
CA ALA A 178 23.88 -26.94 14.12
C ALA A 178 25.25 -27.44 13.66
N SER A 179 26.22 -27.38 14.57
CA SER A 179 27.50 -28.06 14.46
C SER A 179 27.18 -29.53 14.20
N LYS A 180 27.41 -30.00 12.97
CA LYS A 180 27.34 -31.42 12.66
C LYS A 180 28.32 -32.14 13.60
N PRO A 181 27.92 -33.24 14.26
CA PRO A 181 28.84 -34.03 15.04
C PRO A 181 29.90 -34.61 14.11
N THR A 182 31.17 -34.39 14.44
CA THR A 182 32.31 -35.01 13.79
C THR A 182 32.22 -36.52 14.01
N PRO A 183 32.24 -37.37 12.97
CA PRO A 183 32.24 -38.81 13.16
C PRO A 183 33.61 -39.25 13.69
N SER A 184 33.56 -40.04 14.76
CA SER A 184 34.69 -40.74 15.38
C SER A 184 35.27 -41.83 14.48
#